data_AF-A0A091F1H0-F1
#
_entry.id   AF-A0A091F1H0-F1
#
_cell.length_a   1.000
_cell.length_b   1.000
_cell.length_c   1.000
_cell.angle_alpha   90.00
_cell.angle_beta   90.00
_cell.angle_gamma   90.00
#
_symmetry.space_group_name_H-M   'P 1'
#
loop_
_entity.id
_entity.type
_entity.pdbx_description
1 polymer ?
#
loop_
_entity_poly.entity_id
_entity_poly.type
_entity_poly.pdbx_seq_one_letter_code
_entity_poly.pdbx_strand_id
1 'polypeptide(L)'
;IEEAGFEIREDKVQHSSPWTYLGLQIHERTIVPQQLAIKEDPKTLRDLHSLCGSINWIRPLLGVTTEDLTPLFNLLRGSGDLHSPRALTPEARDTITKVQEALSSHQAHHIEPSLPLQFAVLVLGKMPYLHGLVFQWDKVQRDPLLIIEWVFLSHQLSKSITMPQELMAQLVIKARSRLCTLAGCDFTCVYLPLTTNALDHLLQNNNHLQFAFDSYSVQISAHNPKHKLFNSAFKLIPKEIQSRKPLNALTVFTDGS
;
A
#
# COMPACT_ATOMS: atom_id res chain seq x y z
N ILE A 1 -1.35 -19.91 -33.86
CA ILE A 1 -0.98 -20.97 -32.87
C ILE A 1 -1.40 -22.35 -33.36
N GLU A 2 -2.53 -22.43 -34.07
CA GLU A 2 -2.99 -23.65 -34.74
C GLU A 2 -2.02 -24.15 -35.81
N GLU A 3 -1.41 -23.23 -36.57
CA GLU A 3 -0.32 -23.56 -37.51
C GLU A 3 0.93 -24.13 -36.82
N ALA A 4 1.10 -23.87 -35.52
CA ALA A 4 2.16 -24.46 -34.70
C ALA A 4 1.72 -25.76 -34.00
N GLY A 5 0.52 -26.29 -34.32
CA GLY A 5 -0.01 -27.54 -33.77
C GLY A 5 -0.73 -27.40 -32.42
N PHE A 6 -1.02 -26.18 -31.95
CA PHE A 6 -1.77 -25.96 -30.70
C PHE A 6 -3.26 -25.82 -30.97
N GLU A 7 -4.08 -26.54 -30.20
CA GLU A 7 -5.55 -26.49 -30.25
C GLU A 7 -6.11 -25.59 -29.13
N ILE A 8 -7.00 -24.67 -29.48
CA ILE A 8 -7.74 -23.87 -28.50
C ILE A 8 -8.96 -24.65 -28.04
N ARG A 9 -9.08 -24.83 -26.73
CA ARG A 9 -10.24 -25.46 -26.11
C ARG A 9 -11.38 -24.45 -26.01
N GLU A 10 -12.40 -24.60 -26.85
CA GLU A 10 -13.59 -23.74 -26.87
C GLU A 10 -14.26 -23.62 -25.48
N ASP A 11 -14.25 -24.69 -24.68
CA ASP A 11 -14.80 -24.68 -23.30
C ASP A 11 -14.02 -23.79 -22.31
N LYS A 12 -12.82 -23.31 -22.69
CA LYS A 12 -11.98 -22.40 -21.89
C LYS A 12 -12.00 -20.97 -22.40
N VAL A 13 -12.63 -20.72 -23.54
CA VAL A 13 -12.74 -19.37 -24.09
C VAL A 13 -13.79 -18.58 -23.29
N GLN A 14 -13.42 -17.38 -22.86
CA GLN A 14 -14.28 -16.49 -22.09
C GLN A 14 -14.65 -15.28 -22.96
N HIS A 15 -15.84 -15.31 -23.55
CA HIS A 15 -16.25 -14.32 -24.57
C HIS A 15 -16.74 -12.99 -24.00
N SER A 16 -17.27 -12.99 -22.77
CA SER A 16 -17.91 -11.81 -22.16
C SER A 16 -17.54 -11.67 -20.70
N SER A 17 -17.52 -10.42 -20.21
CA SER A 17 -17.37 -10.11 -18.79
C SER A 17 -18.44 -10.80 -17.93
N PRO A 18 -18.09 -11.30 -16.72
CA PRO A 18 -16.77 -11.22 -16.10
C PRO A 18 -15.80 -12.30 -16.57
N TRP A 19 -14.56 -11.91 -16.85
CA TRP A 19 -13.47 -12.85 -17.16
C TRP A 19 -12.78 -13.30 -15.88
N THR A 20 -12.38 -14.57 -15.85
CA THR A 20 -11.61 -15.17 -14.76
C THR A 20 -10.18 -15.38 -15.19
N TYR A 21 -9.24 -14.80 -14.46
CA TYR A 21 -7.82 -14.94 -14.74
C TYR A 21 -7.00 -14.82 -13.47
N LEU A 22 -6.10 -15.78 -13.22
CA LEU A 22 -5.22 -15.82 -12.05
C LEU A 22 -5.93 -15.60 -10.70
N GLY A 23 -7.15 -16.14 -10.55
CA GLY A 23 -7.95 -15.98 -9.33
C GLY A 23 -8.65 -14.63 -9.18
N LEU A 24 -8.67 -13.80 -10.22
CA LEU A 24 -9.39 -12.53 -10.28
C LEU A 24 -10.62 -12.64 -11.17
N GLN A 25 -11.67 -11.89 -10.83
CA GLN A 25 -12.79 -11.57 -11.70
C GLN A 25 -12.59 -10.17 -12.27
N ILE A 26 -12.45 -10.12 -13.59
CA ILE A 26 -12.19 -8.92 -14.37
C ILE A 26 -13.51 -8.56 -15.04
N HIS A 27 -14.08 -7.42 -14.67
CA HIS A 27 -15.24 -6.82 -15.32
C HIS A 27 -14.78 -5.79 -16.34
N GLU A 28 -15.70 -5.19 -17.09
CA GLU A 28 -15.39 -4.14 -18.08
C GLU A 28 -14.50 -3.00 -17.54
N ARG A 29 -14.71 -2.59 -16.28
CA ARG A 29 -14.01 -1.45 -15.66
C ARG A 29 -13.37 -1.74 -14.32
N THR A 30 -13.63 -2.90 -13.74
CA THR A 30 -13.29 -3.19 -12.35
C THR A 30 -12.70 -4.58 -12.20
N ILE A 31 -11.87 -4.74 -11.19
CA ILE A 31 -11.23 -6.01 -10.86
C ILE A 31 -11.54 -6.30 -9.40
N VAL A 32 -12.05 -7.50 -9.16
CA VAL A 32 -12.30 -8.02 -7.82
C VAL A 32 -11.66 -9.39 -7.66
N PRO A 33 -11.21 -9.77 -6.44
CA PRO A 33 -10.80 -11.14 -6.18
C PRO A 33 -11.94 -12.12 -6.48
N GLN A 34 -11.62 -13.27 -7.07
CA GLN A 34 -12.56 -14.38 -7.11
C GLN A 34 -12.90 -14.77 -5.67
N GLN A 35 -14.16 -15.14 -5.44
CA GLN A 35 -14.72 -15.46 -4.12
C GLN A 35 -13.74 -16.26 -3.25
N LEU A 36 -13.03 -15.55 -2.38
CA LEU A 36 -12.05 -16.14 -1.49
C LEU A 36 -12.82 -16.70 -0.30
N ALA A 37 -12.85 -18.02 -0.17
CA ALA A 37 -13.33 -18.67 1.05
C ALA A 37 -12.32 -18.39 2.16
N ILE A 38 -12.47 -17.26 2.85
CA ILE A 38 -11.71 -16.97 4.06
C ILE A 38 -12.10 -18.01 5.10
N LYS A 39 -11.14 -18.86 5.48
CA LYS A 39 -11.33 -19.85 6.54
C LYS A 39 -11.57 -19.13 7.86
N GLU A 40 -12.80 -19.19 8.35
CA GLU A 40 -13.24 -18.41 9.52
C GLU A 40 -12.64 -18.90 10.85
N ASP A 41 -12.15 -20.14 10.91
CA ASP A 41 -11.60 -20.76 12.12
C ASP A 41 -10.29 -21.53 11.82
N PRO A 42 -9.16 -20.83 11.63
CA PRO A 42 -7.86 -21.47 11.53
C PRO A 42 -7.47 -22.09 12.88
N LYS A 43 -7.18 -23.39 12.89
CA LYS A 43 -6.90 -24.14 14.14
C LYS A 43 -5.40 -24.34 14.39
N THR A 44 -4.60 -24.22 13.34
CA THR A 44 -3.16 -24.46 13.36
C THR A 44 -2.39 -23.27 12.79
N LEU A 45 -1.09 -23.20 13.09
CA LEU A 45 -0.21 -22.20 12.47
C LEU A 45 -0.22 -22.30 10.93
N ARG A 46 -0.31 -23.52 10.38
CA ARG A 46 -0.47 -23.73 8.92
C ARG A 46 -1.72 -23.06 8.37
N ASP A 47 -2.86 -23.26 9.03
CA ASP A 47 -4.13 -22.64 8.60
C ASP A 47 -4.04 -21.12 8.63
N LEU A 48 -3.43 -20.59 9.69
CA LEU A 48 -3.23 -19.16 9.86
C LEU A 48 -2.29 -18.58 8.80
N HIS A 49 -1.20 -19.28 8.44
CA HIS A 49 -0.33 -18.88 7.34
C HIS A 49 -1.08 -18.82 6.00
N SER A 50 -1.90 -19.84 5.71
CA SER A 50 -2.71 -19.87 4.49
C SER A 50 -3.70 -18.70 4.41
N LEU A 51 -4.36 -18.41 5.54
CA LEU A 51 -5.27 -17.27 5.67
C LEU A 51 -4.54 -15.94 5.45
N CYS A 52 -3.45 -15.70 6.18
CA CYS A 52 -2.65 -14.49 6.05
C CYS A 52 -2.06 -14.32 4.64
N GLY A 53 -1.66 -15.43 3.99
CA GLY A 53 -1.19 -15.44 2.61
C GLY A 53 -2.27 -14.98 1.64
N SER A 54 -3.48 -15.56 1.76
CA SER A 54 -4.63 -15.19 0.94
C SER A 54 -5.03 -13.72 1.13
N ILE A 55 -5.04 -13.24 2.37
CA ILE A 55 -5.33 -11.83 2.68
C ILE A 55 -4.27 -10.91 2.07
N ASN A 56 -2.98 -11.23 2.23
CA ASN A 56 -1.90 -10.44 1.66
C ASN A 56 -1.94 -10.39 0.13
N TRP A 57 -2.44 -11.44 -0.52
CA TRP A 57 -2.60 -11.49 -1.98
C TRP A 57 -3.68 -10.53 -2.49
N ILE A 58 -4.85 -10.46 -1.82
CA ILE A 58 -5.96 -9.56 -2.21
C ILE A 58 -5.77 -8.11 -1.72
N ARG A 59 -4.91 -7.91 -0.72
CA ARG A 59 -4.73 -6.63 -0.04
C ARG A 59 -4.47 -5.43 -0.97
N PRO A 60 -3.64 -5.53 -2.03
CA PRO A 60 -3.41 -4.43 -2.97
C PRO A 60 -4.68 -3.95 -3.69
N LEU A 61 -5.71 -4.79 -3.81
CA LEU A 61 -6.98 -4.44 -4.46
C LEU A 61 -7.96 -3.78 -3.47
N LEU A 62 -7.91 -4.18 -2.20
CA LEU A 62 -8.91 -3.81 -1.20
C LEU A 62 -8.55 -2.60 -0.36
N GLY A 63 -7.25 -2.29 -0.21
CA GLY A 63 -6.82 -1.16 0.61
C GLY A 63 -6.87 -1.41 2.12
N VAL A 64 -6.96 -2.68 2.57
CA VAL A 64 -6.99 -3.01 4.00
C VAL A 64 -5.66 -2.62 4.65
N THR A 65 -5.74 -1.83 5.72
CA THR A 65 -4.56 -1.21 6.35
C THR A 65 -3.74 -2.22 7.15
N THR A 66 -2.47 -1.90 7.42
CA THR A 66 -1.64 -2.78 8.27
C THR A 66 -2.18 -2.81 9.70
N GLU A 67 -2.76 -1.71 10.17
CA GLU A 67 -3.37 -1.61 11.49
C GLU A 67 -4.52 -2.62 11.63
N ASP A 68 -5.42 -2.64 10.65
CA ASP A 68 -6.56 -3.57 10.64
C ASP A 68 -6.10 -5.04 10.67
N LEU A 69 -4.99 -5.36 9.99
CA LEU A 69 -4.44 -6.72 9.91
C LEU A 69 -3.52 -7.10 11.09
N THR A 70 -3.10 -6.13 11.91
CA THR A 70 -2.12 -6.36 12.98
C THR A 70 -2.56 -7.41 14.00
N PRO A 71 -3.83 -7.42 14.49
CA PRO A 71 -4.29 -8.46 15.41
C PRO A 71 -4.11 -9.87 14.85
N LEU A 72 -4.40 -10.06 13.56
CA LEU A 72 -4.25 -11.34 12.88
C LEU A 72 -2.77 -11.74 12.71
N PHE A 73 -1.91 -10.80 12.31
CA PHE A 73 -0.47 -11.07 12.15
C PHE A 73 0.25 -11.36 13.46
N ASN A 74 -0.21 -10.81 14.58
CA ASN A 74 0.37 -11.11 15.89
C ASN A 74 0.19 -12.58 16.28
N LEU A 75 -0.84 -13.27 15.78
CA LEU A 75 -1.07 -14.69 16.02
C LEU A 75 -0.04 -15.60 15.31
N LEU A 76 0.71 -15.08 14.32
CA LEU A 76 1.80 -15.82 13.67
C LEU A 76 3.04 -15.95 14.57
N ARG A 77 3.14 -15.16 15.64
CA ARG A 77 4.26 -15.22 16.58
C ARG A 77 4.19 -16.47 17.46
N GLY A 78 5.32 -16.88 18.04
CA GLY A 78 5.43 -18.04 18.92
C GLY A 78 6.15 -19.22 18.25
N SER A 79 5.76 -20.45 18.61
CA SER A 79 6.37 -21.67 18.05
C SER A 79 6.21 -21.72 16.52
N GLY A 80 7.30 -22.02 15.82
CA GLY A 80 7.32 -22.18 14.35
C GLY A 80 6.79 -23.52 13.84
N ASP A 81 6.35 -24.42 14.73
CA ASP A 81 5.73 -25.68 14.31
C ASP A 81 4.39 -25.42 13.61
N LEU A 82 4.28 -25.87 12.36
CA LEU A 82 3.09 -25.71 11.52
C LEU A 82 1.83 -26.36 12.12
N HIS A 83 2.00 -27.39 12.95
CA HIS A 83 0.90 -28.09 13.62
C HIS A 83 0.57 -27.50 14.98
N SER A 84 1.34 -26.51 15.44
CA SER A 84 1.07 -25.87 16.72
C SER A 84 -0.33 -25.21 16.70
N PRO A 85 -1.12 -25.41 17.77
CA PRO A 85 -2.47 -24.88 17.82
C PRO A 85 -2.45 -23.36 17.80
N ARG A 86 -3.43 -22.78 17.13
CA ARG A 86 -3.71 -21.34 17.13
C ARG A 86 -5.19 -21.15 17.38
N ALA A 87 -5.51 -20.19 18.24
CA ALA A 87 -6.87 -19.78 18.51
C ALA A 87 -7.01 -18.31 18.11
N LEU A 88 -8.08 -17.99 17.40
CA LEU A 88 -8.38 -16.60 17.08
C LEU A 88 -8.80 -15.86 18.36
N THR A 89 -8.21 -14.69 18.57
CA THR A 89 -8.70 -13.74 19.56
C THR A 89 -9.92 -13.00 19.01
N PRO A 90 -10.74 -12.37 19.87
CA PRO A 90 -11.86 -11.54 19.41
C PRO A 90 -11.44 -10.46 18.41
N GLU A 91 -10.28 -9.84 18.62
CA GLU A 91 -9.74 -8.80 17.72
C GLU A 91 -9.36 -9.37 16.35
N ALA A 92 -8.78 -10.57 16.31
CA ALA A 92 -8.45 -11.23 15.04
C ALA A 92 -9.71 -11.66 14.26
N ARG A 93 -10.79 -12.00 14.96
CA ARG A 93 -12.10 -12.24 14.31
C ARG A 93 -12.68 -10.97 13.71
N ASP A 94 -12.63 -9.86 14.45
CA ASP A 94 -13.03 -8.54 13.93
C ASP A 94 -12.21 -8.14 12.69
N THR A 95 -10.90 -8.40 12.69
CA THR A 95 -10.05 -8.23 11.51
C THR A 95 -10.54 -9.03 10.31
N ILE A 96 -10.91 -10.31 10.51
CA ILE A 96 -11.42 -11.16 9.42
C ILE A 96 -12.74 -10.60 8.86
N THR A 97 -13.66 -10.19 9.73
CA THR A 97 -14.92 -9.56 9.33
C THR A 97 -14.67 -8.31 8.49
N LYS A 98 -13.77 -7.42 8.92
CA LYS A 98 -13.40 -6.22 8.16
C LYS A 98 -12.84 -6.53 6.78
N VAL A 99 -12.03 -7.59 6.65
CA VAL A 99 -11.53 -8.04 5.34
C VAL A 99 -12.67 -8.56 4.46
N GLN A 100 -13.63 -9.30 5.02
CA GLN A 100 -14.82 -9.77 4.30
C GLN A 100 -15.73 -8.62 3.84
N GLU A 101 -15.91 -7.60 4.69
CA GLU A 101 -16.62 -6.37 4.33
C GLU A 101 -15.89 -5.60 3.23
N ALA A 102 -14.56 -5.48 3.32
CA ALA A 102 -13.75 -4.86 2.29
C ALA A 102 -13.84 -5.62 0.95
N LEU A 103 -13.78 -6.94 0.98
CA LEU A 103 -13.98 -7.80 -0.20
C LEU A 103 -15.33 -7.55 -0.89
N SER A 104 -16.37 -7.24 -0.12
CA SER A 104 -17.72 -7.04 -0.65
C SER A 104 -17.97 -5.61 -1.14
N SER A 105 -17.19 -4.64 -0.68
CA SER A 105 -17.44 -3.20 -0.89
C SER A 105 -16.38 -2.47 -1.69
N HIS A 106 -15.16 -3.00 -1.76
CA HIS A 106 -14.03 -2.38 -2.44
C HIS A 106 -13.76 -3.07 -3.79
N GLN A 107 -13.26 -2.28 -4.72
CA GLN A 107 -12.88 -2.74 -6.05
C GLN A 107 -11.67 -1.95 -6.55
N ALA A 108 -10.83 -2.60 -7.34
CA ALA A 108 -9.84 -1.91 -8.15
C ALA A 108 -10.44 -1.59 -9.53
N HIS A 109 -9.85 -0.63 -10.22
CA HIS A 109 -10.30 -0.17 -11.53
C HIS A 109 -9.28 -0.54 -12.60
N HIS A 110 -9.77 -0.66 -13.83
CA HIS A 110 -8.90 -0.77 -14.99
C HIS A 110 -8.11 0.51 -15.20
N ILE A 111 -6.89 0.33 -15.69
CA ILE A 111 -6.10 1.45 -16.19
C ILE A 111 -6.80 1.94 -17.45
N GLU A 112 -7.26 3.18 -17.41
CA GLU A 112 -7.76 3.91 -18.57
C GLU A 112 -6.56 4.46 -19.34
N PRO A 113 -6.26 3.99 -20.56
CA PRO A 113 -5.03 4.35 -21.28
C PRO A 113 -4.89 5.85 -21.57
N SER A 114 -6.02 6.55 -21.65
CA SER A 114 -6.05 8.00 -21.90
C SER A 114 -5.73 8.84 -20.67
N LEU A 115 -5.71 8.25 -19.47
CA LEU A 115 -5.50 8.96 -18.21
C LEU A 115 -4.10 8.72 -17.63
N PRO A 116 -3.48 9.76 -17.05
CA PRO A 116 -2.16 9.61 -16.45
C PRO A 116 -2.23 8.85 -15.12
N LEU A 117 -1.25 7.96 -14.90
CA LEU A 117 -1.06 7.29 -13.61
C LEU A 117 -0.39 8.24 -12.62
N GLN A 118 -0.93 8.24 -11.40
CA GLN A 118 -0.50 9.10 -10.30
C GLN A 118 -0.31 8.25 -9.05
N PHE A 119 0.51 8.75 -8.13
CA PHE A 119 0.78 8.09 -6.86
C PHE A 119 0.57 9.04 -5.70
N ALA A 120 -0.04 8.58 -4.62
CA ALA A 120 -0.17 9.35 -3.39
C ALA A 120 0.30 8.54 -2.19
N VAL A 121 1.00 9.20 -1.28
CA VAL A 121 1.22 8.68 0.07
C VAL A 121 0.12 9.23 0.99
N LEU A 122 -0.65 8.34 1.58
CA LEU A 122 -1.79 8.62 2.44
C LEU A 122 -1.46 8.29 3.89
N VAL A 123 -2.06 9.05 4.82
CA VAL A 123 -1.99 8.79 6.26
C VAL A 123 -3.34 8.28 6.69
N LEU A 124 -3.41 7.00 7.06
CA LEU A 124 -4.64 6.31 7.44
C LEU A 124 -4.46 5.65 8.81
N GLY A 125 -5.56 5.51 9.54
CA GLY A 125 -5.59 4.85 10.85
C GLY A 125 -5.49 5.79 12.04
N LYS A 126 -5.46 5.21 13.25
CA LYS A 126 -5.36 5.96 14.51
C LYS A 126 -3.93 6.42 14.80
N MET A 127 -2.96 5.69 14.27
CA MET A 127 -1.56 6.06 14.22
C MET A 127 -1.22 6.49 12.79
N PRO A 128 -0.20 7.35 12.58
CA PRO A 128 0.10 7.88 11.25
C PRO A 128 0.82 6.85 10.37
N TYR A 129 0.14 5.76 10.04
CA TYR A 129 0.63 4.76 9.11
C TYR A 129 0.53 5.29 7.69
N LEU A 130 1.67 5.23 7.01
CA LEU A 130 1.79 5.67 5.63
C LEU A 130 1.43 4.52 4.69
N HIS A 131 0.57 4.83 3.73
CA HIS A 131 0.07 3.91 2.73
C HIS A 131 0.26 4.52 1.34
N GLY A 132 0.65 3.74 0.36
CA GLY A 132 0.72 4.18 -1.02
C GLY A 132 -0.57 3.86 -1.76
N LEU A 133 -0.99 4.76 -2.65
CA LEU A 133 -2.11 4.56 -3.54
C LEU A 133 -1.70 4.93 -4.96
N VAL A 134 -1.77 3.97 -5.88
CA VAL A 134 -1.70 4.18 -7.32
C VAL A 134 -3.11 4.42 -7.83
N PHE A 135 -3.32 5.53 -8.53
CA PHE A 135 -4.64 5.92 -9.00
C PHE A 135 -4.60 6.68 -10.33
N GLN A 136 -5.75 6.78 -10.96
CA GLN A 136 -6.03 7.72 -12.04
C GLN A 136 -7.16 8.67 -11.62
N TRP A 137 -7.21 9.84 -12.25
CA TRP A 137 -8.19 10.86 -11.93
C TRP A 137 -9.06 11.18 -13.15
N ASP A 138 -10.27 10.64 -13.17
CA ASP A 138 -11.23 10.80 -14.25
C ASP A 138 -12.29 11.85 -13.90
N LYS A 139 -12.15 13.06 -14.42
CA LYS A 139 -13.10 14.16 -14.15
C LYS A 139 -14.49 13.95 -14.76
N VAL A 140 -14.65 12.98 -15.66
CA VAL A 140 -15.94 12.70 -16.31
C VAL A 140 -16.85 11.88 -15.38
N GLN A 141 -16.26 11.10 -14.47
CA GLN A 141 -17.02 10.28 -13.55
C GLN A 141 -17.52 11.05 -12.32
N ARG A 142 -18.63 10.57 -11.75
CA ARG A 142 -19.21 11.15 -10.53
C ARG A 142 -18.24 11.07 -9.35
N ASP A 143 -17.60 9.91 -9.20
CA ASP A 143 -16.42 9.77 -8.35
C ASP A 143 -15.20 9.74 -9.27
N PRO A 144 -14.34 10.78 -9.23
CA PRO A 144 -13.24 10.87 -10.17
C PRO A 144 -12.06 9.96 -9.82
N LEU A 145 -12.07 9.32 -8.64
CA LEU A 145 -10.94 8.51 -8.20
C LEU A 145 -11.03 7.08 -8.72
N LEU A 146 -10.13 6.71 -9.63
CA LEU A 146 -9.93 5.34 -10.06
C LEU A 146 -8.78 4.71 -9.29
N ILE A 147 -9.10 3.89 -8.29
CA ILE A 147 -8.12 3.14 -7.50
C ILE A 147 -7.56 2.00 -8.37
N ILE A 148 -6.26 2.01 -8.66
CA ILE A 148 -5.60 0.97 -9.45
C ILE A 148 -4.98 -0.08 -8.53
N GLU A 149 -4.14 0.35 -7.58
CA GLU A 149 -3.45 -0.57 -6.66
C GLU A 149 -3.02 0.16 -5.38
N TRP A 150 -3.18 -0.50 -4.24
CA TRP A 150 -2.63 -0.07 -2.96
C TRP A 150 -1.22 -0.64 -2.74
N VAL A 151 -0.30 0.22 -2.30
CA VAL A 151 1.10 -0.13 -2.05
C VAL A 151 1.38 -0.04 -0.55
N PHE A 152 1.84 -1.14 0.04
CA PHE A 152 2.11 -1.23 1.47
C PHE A 152 3.60 -1.45 1.76
N LEU A 153 4.07 -0.91 2.88
CA LEU A 153 5.35 -1.30 3.45
C LEU A 153 5.27 -2.68 4.10
N SER A 154 6.44 -3.28 4.35
CA SER A 154 6.52 -4.53 5.12
C SER A 154 5.90 -4.34 6.50
N HIS A 155 5.21 -5.36 7.01
CA HIS A 155 4.67 -5.34 8.38
C HIS A 155 5.79 -5.28 9.43
N GLN A 156 6.92 -5.93 9.15
CA GLN A 156 8.12 -5.85 9.99
C GLN A 156 9.10 -4.86 9.35
N LEU A 157 9.35 -3.76 10.05
CA LEU A 157 10.39 -2.82 9.69
C LEU A 157 11.77 -3.40 10.07
N SER A 158 12.76 -3.18 9.21
CA SER A 158 14.13 -3.64 9.44
C SER A 158 14.86 -2.84 10.52
N LYS A 159 14.36 -1.64 10.85
CA LYS A 159 14.94 -0.72 11.84
C LYS A 159 13.99 -0.52 13.02
N SER A 160 14.55 -0.49 14.23
CA SER A 160 13.79 -0.21 15.46
C SER A 160 13.25 1.22 15.51
N ILE A 161 13.96 2.17 14.89
CA ILE A 161 13.55 3.58 14.77
C ILE A 161 13.57 3.93 13.29
N THR A 162 12.43 4.35 12.75
CA THR A 162 12.31 4.78 11.35
C THR A 162 11.61 6.13 11.29
N MET A 163 12.14 7.04 10.49
CA MET A 163 11.57 8.37 10.31
C MET A 163 10.41 8.34 9.29
N PRO A 164 9.34 9.14 9.47
CA PRO A 164 8.23 9.19 8.52
C PRO A 164 8.66 9.49 7.08
N GLN A 165 9.67 10.37 6.89
CA GLN A 165 10.20 10.72 5.58
C GLN A 165 10.91 9.53 4.91
N GLU A 166 11.57 8.68 5.68
CA GLU A 166 12.18 7.45 5.18
C GLU A 166 11.10 6.47 4.71
N LEU A 167 10.00 6.32 5.46
CA LEU A 167 8.86 5.49 5.07
C LEU A 167 8.16 6.03 3.80
N MET A 168 8.01 7.35 3.68
CA MET A 168 7.49 7.99 2.45
C MET A 168 8.39 7.66 1.26
N ALA A 169 9.71 7.82 1.40
CA ALA A 169 10.68 7.50 0.36
C ALA A 169 10.61 6.02 -0.06
N GLN A 170 10.53 5.10 0.90
CA GLN A 170 10.40 3.67 0.62
C GLN A 170 9.11 3.34 -0.15
N LEU A 171 7.98 3.98 0.21
CA LEU A 171 6.72 3.81 -0.54
C LEU A 171 6.85 4.30 -1.98
N VAL A 172 7.46 5.46 -2.19
CA VAL A 172 7.70 6.02 -3.54
C VAL A 172 8.57 5.08 -4.36
N ILE A 173 9.71 4.63 -3.82
CA ILE A 173 10.62 3.71 -4.51
C ILE A 173 9.90 2.40 -4.88
N LYS A 174 9.15 1.83 -3.94
CA LYS A 174 8.40 0.58 -4.15
C LYS A 174 7.32 0.75 -5.21
N ALA A 175 6.55 1.85 -5.16
CA ALA A 175 5.49 2.12 -6.12
C ALA A 175 6.05 2.37 -7.53
N ARG A 176 7.18 3.08 -7.65
CA ARG A 176 7.86 3.30 -8.92
C ARG A 176 8.35 1.99 -9.53
N SER A 177 9.08 1.18 -8.76
CA SER A 177 9.52 -0.14 -9.21
C SER A 177 8.35 -1.02 -9.67
N ARG A 178 7.23 -0.97 -8.93
CA ARG A 178 5.98 -1.64 -9.31
C ARG A 178 5.42 -1.12 -10.63
N LEU A 179 5.31 0.20 -10.81
CA LEU A 179 4.78 0.78 -12.05
C LEU A 179 5.69 0.49 -13.25
N CYS A 180 7.00 0.65 -13.13
CA CYS A 180 7.94 0.34 -14.20
C CYS A 180 7.82 -1.13 -14.62
N THR A 181 7.61 -2.04 -13.66
CA THR A 181 7.40 -3.47 -13.96
C THR A 181 6.09 -3.73 -14.70
N LEU A 182 5.03 -2.99 -14.37
CA LEU A 182 3.70 -3.20 -14.95
C LEU A 182 3.51 -2.52 -16.31
N ALA A 183 4.01 -1.30 -16.45
CA ALA A 183 3.68 -0.41 -17.57
C ALA A 183 4.92 0.16 -18.28
N GLY A 184 6.13 -0.12 -17.81
CA GLY A 184 7.37 0.40 -18.41
C GLY A 184 7.48 1.93 -18.35
N CYS A 185 6.73 2.58 -17.45
CA CYS A 185 6.66 4.03 -17.33
C CYS A 185 6.72 4.48 -15.87
N ASP A 186 6.76 5.79 -15.68
CA ASP A 186 6.79 6.45 -14.39
C ASP A 186 5.49 7.24 -14.13
N PHE A 187 5.23 7.58 -12.87
CA PHE A 187 4.06 8.37 -12.50
C PHE A 187 4.15 9.78 -13.09
N THR A 188 3.02 10.40 -13.39
CA THR A 188 2.99 11.82 -13.82
C THR A 188 3.02 12.80 -12.65
N CYS A 189 2.52 12.37 -11.50
CA CYS A 189 2.55 13.15 -10.26
C CYS A 189 2.65 12.23 -9.04
N VAL A 190 3.45 12.66 -8.06
CA VAL A 190 3.55 12.03 -6.74
C VAL A 190 3.07 13.02 -5.67
N TYR A 191 2.03 12.64 -4.94
CA TYR A 191 1.47 13.41 -3.84
C TYR A 191 2.03 12.94 -2.49
N LEU A 192 2.59 13.87 -1.72
CA LEU A 192 3.08 13.60 -0.37
C LEU A 192 2.19 14.33 0.65
N PRO A 193 1.88 13.71 1.81
CA PRO A 193 0.96 14.27 2.79
C PRO A 193 1.65 15.31 3.67
N LEU A 194 2.35 16.26 3.05
CA LEU A 194 3.17 17.28 3.69
C LEU A 194 2.58 18.67 3.43
N THR A 195 3.02 19.68 4.19
CA THR A 195 2.79 21.08 3.82
C THR A 195 3.78 21.50 2.75
N THR A 196 3.44 22.49 1.91
CA THR A 196 4.32 23.00 0.86
C THR A 196 5.69 23.42 1.42
N ASN A 197 5.71 24.16 2.54
CA ASN A 197 6.95 24.58 3.20
C ASN A 197 7.80 23.40 3.68
N ALA A 198 7.16 22.33 4.18
CA ALA A 198 7.89 21.13 4.62
C ALA A 198 8.42 20.33 3.44
N LEU A 199 7.67 20.25 2.34
CA LEU A 199 8.07 19.54 1.13
C LEU A 199 9.37 20.13 0.55
N ASP A 200 9.42 21.44 0.33
CA ASP A 200 10.59 22.11 -0.26
C ASP A 200 11.84 21.90 0.61
N HIS A 201 11.69 22.10 1.93
CA HIS A 201 12.78 21.88 2.88
C HIS A 201 13.26 20.42 2.88
N LEU A 202 12.34 19.45 2.84
CA LEU A 202 12.69 18.03 2.88
C LEU A 202 13.34 17.56 1.58
N LEU A 203 12.88 18.01 0.42
CA LEU A 203 13.54 17.69 -0.86
C LEU A 203 14.98 18.20 -0.92
N GLN A 204 15.31 19.28 -0.20
CA GLN A 204 16.68 19.81 -0.14
C GLN A 204 17.57 19.19 0.94
N ASN A 205 16.99 18.70 2.03
CA ASN A 205 17.75 18.32 3.23
C ASN A 205 17.57 16.86 3.66
N ASN A 206 16.73 16.08 2.99
CA ASN A 206 16.47 14.69 3.34
C ASN A 206 16.97 13.75 2.24
N ASN A 207 18.08 13.04 2.52
CA ASN A 207 18.70 12.14 1.56
C ASN A 207 17.75 11.03 1.08
N HIS A 208 16.88 10.49 1.95
CA HIS A 208 15.97 9.42 1.55
C HIS A 208 14.98 9.88 0.46
N LEU A 209 14.39 11.06 0.62
CA LEU A 209 13.50 11.63 -0.38
C LEU A 209 14.27 12.02 -1.65
N GLN A 210 15.48 12.58 -1.50
CA GLN A 210 16.33 12.85 -2.67
C GLN A 210 16.63 11.59 -3.49
N PHE A 211 17.00 10.49 -2.84
CA PHE A 211 17.21 9.21 -3.54
C PHE A 211 15.92 8.67 -4.16
N ALA A 212 14.77 8.82 -3.48
CA ALA A 212 13.49 8.35 -4.02
C ALA A 212 13.04 9.10 -5.28
N PHE A 213 13.51 10.34 -5.46
CA PHE A 213 13.20 11.21 -6.60
C PHE A 213 14.40 11.50 -7.50
N ASP A 214 15.53 10.83 -7.30
CA ASP A 214 16.71 11.04 -8.13
C ASP A 214 16.43 10.64 -9.58
N SER A 215 16.99 11.43 -10.52
CA SER A 215 16.81 11.26 -11.96
C SER A 215 15.34 11.27 -12.45
N TYR A 216 14.43 11.89 -11.69
CA TYR A 216 12.99 11.83 -11.93
C TYR A 216 12.43 13.14 -12.50
N SER A 217 11.69 13.07 -13.61
CA SER A 217 11.09 14.24 -14.30
C SER A 217 9.65 14.55 -13.88
N VAL A 218 9.23 14.06 -12.73
CA VAL A 218 7.81 13.99 -12.34
C VAL A 218 7.43 15.12 -11.41
N GLN A 219 6.16 15.54 -11.47
CA GLN A 219 5.63 16.55 -10.56
C GLN A 219 5.51 15.98 -9.14
N ILE A 220 6.09 16.66 -8.16
CA ILE A 220 5.91 16.35 -6.73
C ILE A 220 5.00 17.41 -6.13
N SER A 221 3.93 16.99 -5.45
CA SER A 221 2.92 17.91 -4.93
C SER A 221 2.57 17.63 -3.48
N ALA A 222 2.44 18.68 -2.68
CA ALA A 222 1.81 18.66 -1.36
C ALA A 222 0.29 18.86 -1.42
N HIS A 223 -0.24 19.26 -2.60
CA HIS A 223 -1.65 19.58 -2.79
C HIS A 223 -2.39 18.36 -3.33
N ASN A 224 -2.99 17.59 -2.43
CA ASN A 224 -3.77 16.41 -2.79
C ASN A 224 -5.02 16.74 -3.64
N PRO A 225 -5.48 15.80 -4.47
CA PRO A 225 -6.79 15.89 -5.12
C PRO A 225 -7.92 16.03 -4.09
N LYS A 226 -8.99 16.75 -4.47
CA LYS A 226 -10.17 16.98 -3.61
C LYS A 226 -11.05 15.72 -3.53
N HIS A 227 -10.63 14.74 -2.74
CA HIS A 227 -11.42 13.54 -2.46
C HIS A 227 -11.25 13.10 -1.00
N LYS A 228 -12.30 12.50 -0.42
CA LYS A 228 -12.38 12.14 1.01
C LYS A 228 -11.20 11.31 1.51
N LEU A 229 -10.63 10.45 0.65
CA LEU A 229 -9.47 9.61 0.99
C LEU A 229 -8.17 10.40 1.22
N PHE A 230 -8.07 11.63 0.72
CA PHE A 230 -6.84 12.44 0.81
C PHE A 230 -6.90 13.54 1.89
N ASN A 231 -7.99 13.61 2.66
CA ASN A 231 -8.24 14.70 3.61
C ASN A 231 -7.33 14.65 4.86
N SER A 232 -6.63 13.54 5.09
CA SER A 232 -5.71 13.39 6.21
C SER A 232 -4.35 14.00 5.89
N ALA A 233 -4.05 15.17 6.47
CA ALA A 233 -2.71 15.75 6.43
C ALA A 233 -1.83 15.16 7.53
N PHE A 234 -0.63 14.70 7.17
CA PHE A 234 0.38 14.41 8.19
C PHE A 234 0.88 15.74 8.75
N LYS A 235 0.53 16.03 10.00
CA LYS A 235 1.22 17.08 10.75
C LYS A 235 2.60 16.55 11.11
N LEU A 236 3.54 16.70 10.17
CA LEU A 236 4.95 16.51 10.45
C LEU A 236 5.27 17.37 11.67
N ILE A 237 5.67 16.74 12.78
CA ILE A 237 6.31 17.48 13.87
C ILE A 237 7.72 17.79 13.36
N PRO A 238 8.07 19.04 13.00
CA PRO A 238 9.46 19.40 12.79
C PRO A 238 10.10 19.43 14.18
N LYS A 239 11.34 19.04 14.46
CA LYS A 239 12.58 18.94 13.67
C LYS A 239 13.55 18.20 14.62
N GLU A 240 14.61 17.60 14.11
CA GLU A 240 15.86 17.66 14.90
C GLU A 240 16.18 19.14 15.07
N ILE A 241 15.97 19.69 16.27
CA ILE A 241 16.41 21.04 16.63
C ILE A 241 17.89 20.93 17.00
N GLN A 242 18.69 20.43 16.05
CA GLN A 242 20.13 20.36 16.21
C GLN A 242 20.74 21.59 15.57
N SER A 243 21.39 22.41 16.40
CA SER A 243 22.18 23.52 15.89
C SER A 243 23.43 22.99 15.21
N ARG A 244 23.78 23.54 14.04
CA ARG A 244 25.05 23.25 13.35
C ARG A 244 26.27 23.84 14.08
N LYS A 245 26.03 24.65 15.11
CA LYS A 245 27.06 25.30 15.93
C LYS A 245 26.74 25.10 17.42
N PRO A 246 27.75 25.05 18.30
CA PRO A 246 27.51 25.06 19.74
C PRO A 246 26.59 26.22 20.13
N LEU A 247 25.60 25.93 20.97
CA LEU A 247 24.71 26.94 21.54
C LEU A 247 25.38 27.57 22.75
N ASN A 248 25.09 28.84 23.03
CA ASN A 248 25.48 29.47 24.28
C ASN A 248 24.55 28.98 25.41
N ALA A 249 24.69 27.71 25.78
CA ALA A 249 23.87 27.00 26.74
C ALA A 249 24.74 26.03 27.56
N LEU A 250 24.19 25.47 28.64
CA LEU A 250 24.89 24.47 29.47
C LEU A 250 25.34 23.29 28.60
N THR A 251 26.65 23.03 28.58
CA THR A 251 27.22 21.86 27.93
C THR A 251 27.23 20.70 28.92
N VAL A 252 26.43 19.67 28.65
CA VAL A 252 26.37 18.44 29.45
C VAL A 252 27.20 17.39 28.75
N PHE A 253 28.22 16.87 29.44
CA PHE A 253 28.99 15.70 28.97
C PHE A 253 28.33 14.44 29.53
N THR A 254 27.99 13.50 28.65
CA THR A 254 27.37 12.21 29.00
C THR A 254 28.28 11.09 28.50
N ASP A 255 28.63 10.15 29.38
CA ASP A 255 29.25 8.87 29.00
C ASP A 255 28.33 7.70 29.38
N GLY A 256 28.64 6.52 28.86
CA GLY A 256 27.98 5.27 29.21
C GLY A 256 29.04 4.19 29.37
N SER A 257 28.97 3.45 30.47
CA SER A 257 29.83 2.30 30.79
C SER A 257 29.30 1.01 30.18
#